data_AF-A0AAN9AP25-F1
#
_entry.id   AF-A0AAN9AP25-F1
#
_cell.length_a   1.000
_cell.length_b   1.000
_cell.length_c   1.000
_cell.angle_alpha   90.00
_cell.angle_beta   90.00
_cell.angle_gamma   90.00
#
_symmetry.space_group_name_H-M   'P 1'
#
loop_
_entity.id
_entity.type
_entity.pdbx_description
1 polymer ?
#
loop_
_entity_poly.entity_id
_entity_poly.type
_entity_poly.pdbx_seq_one_letter_code
_entity_poly.pdbx_strand_id
1 'polypeptide(L)'
;MTEAAKKEYAMAEVTEDPVRESDVSLDGTYLTRGHTSLIGVCVCIGCDTGKVLDADTLSKSGKSCDYWNTQDPTSERYQKWQRDHVAVCTRTHEGSSGSMESRIAVDIFSRSVEQFQLRYTRFIGDGDVNSFKKVCDSKPYGDVKIVKIECVGHVQKRMGTRLRNLKNSKGRKLEDDKTIGGRGRLTDDQIGKIQQYYGNAIRDNKGDLVKMREAVWAVYFHKRSTDDNPTHNFCGEWCPYIKAQNANTLDQYKHKGGLPVAVMDVIKPIFKDLAKTELLSRCLDGYTQNANESTNNLIWKYCPKTKMHGLTVVRTAVALAVCIYNDGAGRIKDILEAMDISPGPFTLEFLADKDTQRIVSAQRQAKMSSKEFRRAQRLRRLGREEELVAVEGVPYMAGGY
;
A
#
# COMPACT_ATOMS: atom_id res chain seq x y z
N MET A 1 -12.03 -23.30 -8.68
CA MET A 1 -12.27 -21.97 -8.08
C MET A 1 -12.44 -22.03 -6.57
N THR A 2 -11.66 -21.22 -5.84
CA THR A 2 -11.90 -20.90 -4.42
C THR A 2 -13.19 -20.06 -4.27
N GLU A 3 -13.79 -20.02 -3.06
CA GLU A 3 -14.96 -19.17 -2.81
C GLU A 3 -14.69 -17.68 -3.03
N ALA A 4 -13.45 -17.23 -2.75
CA ALA A 4 -13.02 -15.86 -3.07
C ALA A 4 -13.05 -15.61 -4.58
N ALA A 5 -12.47 -16.52 -5.38
CA ALA A 5 -12.46 -16.41 -6.84
C ALA A 5 -13.87 -16.46 -7.45
N LYS A 6 -14.78 -17.29 -6.92
CA LYS A 6 -16.19 -17.33 -7.38
C LYS A 6 -16.89 -15.99 -7.16
N LYS A 7 -16.67 -15.35 -6.01
CA LYS A 7 -17.25 -14.03 -5.69
C LYS A 7 -16.67 -12.94 -6.59
N GLU A 8 -15.36 -12.98 -6.83
CA GLU A 8 -14.72 -12.03 -7.76
C GLU A 8 -15.27 -12.23 -9.17
N TYR A 9 -15.31 -13.47 -9.66
CA TYR A 9 -15.88 -13.81 -10.96
C TYR A 9 -17.32 -13.30 -11.11
N ALA A 10 -18.15 -13.39 -10.08
CA ALA A 10 -19.52 -12.89 -10.14
C ALA A 10 -19.61 -11.36 -10.32
N MET A 11 -18.62 -10.60 -9.84
CA MET A 11 -18.55 -9.14 -9.91
C MET A 11 -17.70 -8.63 -11.08
N ALA A 12 -16.82 -9.48 -11.61
CA ALA A 12 -15.92 -9.20 -12.72
C ALA A 12 -16.67 -8.84 -14.01
N GLU A 13 -15.99 -8.08 -14.87
CA GLU A 13 -16.52 -7.62 -16.15
C GLU A 13 -16.81 -8.82 -17.07
N VAL A 14 -18.03 -8.83 -17.60
CA VAL A 14 -18.53 -9.90 -18.45
C VAL A 14 -17.93 -9.76 -19.85
N THR A 15 -17.32 -10.82 -20.35
CA THR A 15 -16.87 -10.91 -21.74
C THR A 15 -17.83 -11.80 -22.56
N GLU A 16 -17.57 -11.92 -23.86
CA GLU A 16 -18.33 -12.81 -24.75
C GLU A 16 -18.07 -14.31 -24.48
N ASP A 17 -17.00 -14.63 -23.76
CA ASP A 17 -16.60 -15.99 -23.44
C ASP A 17 -16.75 -16.29 -21.93
N PRO A 18 -16.60 -17.54 -21.46
CA PRO A 18 -16.83 -17.88 -20.06
C PRO A 18 -15.75 -17.34 -19.12
N VAL A 19 -14.75 -16.63 -19.62
CA VAL A 19 -13.69 -15.98 -18.85
C VAL A 19 -14.07 -14.52 -18.63
N ARG A 20 -13.95 -14.03 -17.40
CA ARG A 20 -14.27 -12.65 -17.04
C ARG A 20 -13.02 -11.83 -16.76
N GLU A 21 -13.13 -10.51 -16.88
CA GLU A 21 -12.02 -9.59 -16.64
C GLU A 21 -12.12 -8.97 -15.25
N SER A 22 -11.02 -8.99 -14.51
CA SER A 22 -10.96 -8.51 -13.12
C SER A 22 -9.70 -7.69 -12.88
N ASP A 23 -9.86 -6.70 -12.00
CA ASP A 23 -8.77 -5.87 -11.50
C ASP A 23 -8.13 -6.55 -10.30
N VAL A 24 -6.80 -6.59 -10.25
CA VAL A 24 -6.07 -7.24 -9.16
C VAL A 24 -4.94 -6.41 -8.59
N SER A 25 -4.80 -6.50 -7.28
CA SER A 25 -3.73 -5.90 -6.51
C SER A 25 -2.73 -6.95 -6.07
N LEU A 26 -1.48 -6.82 -6.55
CA LEU A 26 -0.38 -7.69 -6.18
C LEU A 26 0.60 -6.95 -5.28
N ASP A 27 1.15 -7.66 -4.30
CA ASP A 27 2.20 -7.13 -3.43
C ASP A 27 3.11 -8.26 -2.96
N GLY A 28 4.41 -8.00 -3.03
CA GLY A 28 5.46 -8.91 -2.59
C GLY A 28 5.85 -8.68 -1.13
N THR A 29 6.13 -9.74 -0.39
CA THR A 29 6.67 -9.64 0.95
C THR A 29 7.69 -10.72 1.25
N TYR A 30 8.69 -10.39 2.06
CA TYR A 30 9.89 -11.19 2.24
C TYR A 30 10.11 -11.55 3.70
N LEU A 31 10.62 -12.76 3.97
CA LEU A 31 10.88 -13.24 5.33
C LEU A 31 11.86 -12.33 6.09
N THR A 32 12.95 -11.91 5.44
CA THR A 32 13.87 -10.92 6.02
C THR A 32 13.79 -9.58 5.29
N ARG A 33 14.10 -8.50 5.99
CA ARG A 33 14.21 -7.16 5.38
C ARG A 33 15.52 -7.07 4.59
N GLY A 34 15.47 -6.54 3.38
CA GLY A 34 16.63 -6.30 2.53
C GLY A 34 16.70 -7.21 1.29
N HIS A 35 17.67 -6.93 0.42
CA HIS A 35 17.81 -7.58 -0.89
C HIS A 35 18.35 -9.03 -0.86
N THR A 36 18.42 -9.65 0.33
CA THR A 36 19.04 -10.96 0.57
C THR A 36 18.07 -12.00 1.13
N SER A 37 16.76 -11.73 1.17
CA SER A 37 15.78 -12.69 1.70
C SER A 37 15.80 -14.01 0.94
N LEU A 38 15.76 -15.12 1.68
CA LEU A 38 15.75 -16.46 1.12
C LEU A 38 14.36 -16.92 0.70
N ILE A 39 13.31 -16.32 1.26
CA ILE A 39 11.91 -16.68 0.98
C ILE A 39 11.14 -15.40 0.64
N GLY A 40 10.36 -15.48 -0.44
CA GLY A 40 9.49 -14.43 -0.93
C GLY A 40 8.07 -14.97 -1.09
N VAL A 41 7.10 -14.16 -0.72
CA VAL A 41 5.67 -14.40 -0.86
C VAL A 41 5.10 -13.30 -1.75
N CYS A 42 4.14 -13.62 -2.60
CA CYS A 42 3.32 -12.61 -3.26
C CYS A 42 1.85 -12.99 -3.15
N VAL A 43 1.02 -12.00 -2.88
CA VAL A 43 -0.42 -12.16 -2.66
C VAL A 43 -1.18 -11.36 -3.71
N CYS A 44 -2.12 -12.02 -4.38
CA CYS A 44 -3.02 -11.43 -5.37
C CYS A 44 -4.43 -11.26 -4.77
N ILE A 45 -4.91 -10.02 -4.74
CA ILE A 45 -6.20 -9.65 -4.17
C ILE A 45 -7.09 -9.09 -5.27
N GLY A 46 -8.33 -9.58 -5.36
CA GLY A 46 -9.35 -9.06 -6.26
C GLY A 46 -9.81 -7.69 -5.81
N CYS A 47 -9.86 -6.73 -6.73
CA CYS A 47 -10.20 -5.35 -6.41
C CYS A 47 -11.69 -5.17 -6.11
N ASP A 48 -12.56 -6.02 -6.64
CA ASP A 48 -14.00 -5.91 -6.43
C ASP A 48 -14.42 -6.48 -5.08
N THR A 49 -13.89 -7.64 -4.71
CA THR A 49 -14.22 -8.29 -3.42
C THR A 49 -13.29 -7.91 -2.28
N GLY A 50 -12.09 -7.41 -2.58
CA GLY A 50 -11.03 -7.19 -1.59
C GLY A 50 -10.49 -8.48 -0.95
N LYS A 51 -10.78 -9.65 -1.52
CA LYS A 51 -10.35 -10.97 -1.05
C LYS A 51 -9.08 -11.44 -1.77
N VAL A 52 -8.28 -12.23 -1.06
CA VAL A 52 -7.14 -12.94 -1.67
C VAL A 52 -7.68 -14.01 -2.62
N LEU A 53 -7.36 -13.88 -3.89
CA LEU A 53 -7.72 -14.84 -4.93
C LEU A 53 -6.67 -15.95 -5.02
N ASP A 54 -5.40 -15.56 -4.95
CA ASP A 54 -4.25 -16.43 -5.12
C ASP A 54 -3.04 -15.90 -4.32
N ALA A 55 -2.15 -16.78 -3.91
CA ALA A 55 -0.87 -16.44 -3.30
C ALA A 55 0.13 -17.56 -3.56
N ASP A 56 1.40 -17.20 -3.69
CA ASP A 56 2.47 -18.19 -3.79
C ASP A 56 3.68 -17.83 -2.94
N THR A 57 4.52 -18.82 -2.69
CA THR A 57 5.75 -18.69 -1.91
C THR A 57 6.89 -19.41 -2.62
N LEU A 58 7.94 -18.65 -2.89
CA LEU A 58 9.19 -19.14 -3.45
C LEU A 58 10.32 -19.09 -2.45
N SER A 59 11.29 -19.99 -2.62
CA SER A 59 12.47 -20.07 -1.78
C SER A 59 13.72 -20.30 -2.61
N LYS A 60 14.78 -19.60 -2.22
CA LYS A 60 16.16 -19.79 -2.72
C LYS A 60 16.97 -20.74 -1.84
N SER A 61 16.41 -21.18 -0.71
CA SER A 61 17.10 -22.02 0.26
C SER A 61 16.65 -23.48 0.17
N GLY A 62 17.62 -24.37 0.20
CA GLY A 62 17.39 -25.80 0.30
C GLY A 62 18.60 -26.47 0.92
N LYS A 63 18.56 -26.72 2.23
CA LYS A 63 19.70 -27.31 2.98
C LYS A 63 20.17 -28.63 2.39
N SER A 64 19.23 -29.44 1.88
CA SER A 64 19.56 -30.68 1.18
C SER A 64 20.34 -30.37 -0.11
N CYS A 65 19.85 -29.46 -0.95
CA CYS A 65 20.57 -29.02 -2.13
C CYS A 65 21.95 -28.44 -1.79
N ASP A 66 22.04 -27.58 -0.76
CA ASP A 66 23.27 -26.93 -0.35
C ASP A 66 24.34 -27.95 0.07
N TYR A 67 23.94 -29.03 0.77
CA TYR A 67 24.84 -30.14 1.09
C TYR A 67 25.23 -30.94 -0.16
N TRP A 68 24.25 -31.41 -0.94
CA TRP A 68 24.51 -32.32 -2.06
C TRP A 68 25.25 -31.68 -3.22
N ASN A 69 25.11 -30.36 -3.42
CA ASN A 69 25.88 -29.61 -4.42
C ASN A 69 27.40 -29.54 -4.11
N THR A 70 27.82 -29.93 -2.91
CA THR A 70 29.25 -30.07 -2.56
C THR A 70 29.78 -31.49 -2.81
N GLN A 71 28.90 -32.42 -3.16
CA GLN A 71 29.25 -33.83 -3.39
C GLN A 71 29.56 -34.08 -4.87
N ASP A 72 30.22 -35.20 -5.17
CA ASP A 72 30.49 -35.60 -6.54
C ASP A 72 29.20 -35.91 -7.31
N PRO A 73 28.86 -35.13 -8.36
CA PRO A 73 27.63 -35.31 -9.13
C PRO A 73 27.60 -36.60 -9.95
N THR A 74 28.76 -37.23 -10.20
CA THR A 74 28.86 -38.49 -10.93
C THR A 74 28.61 -39.71 -10.03
N SER A 75 28.65 -39.54 -8.72
CA SER A 75 28.44 -40.63 -7.77
C SER A 75 27.01 -41.18 -7.83
N GLU A 76 26.87 -42.51 -7.71
CA GLU A 76 25.57 -43.18 -7.68
C GLU A 76 24.68 -42.65 -6.54
N ARG A 77 25.30 -42.29 -5.40
CA ARG A 77 24.63 -41.71 -4.24
C ARG A 77 24.02 -40.33 -4.56
N TYR A 78 24.73 -39.46 -5.28
CA TYR A 78 24.21 -38.17 -5.72
C TYR A 78 23.06 -38.36 -6.71
N GLN A 79 23.22 -39.22 -7.71
CA GLN A 79 22.18 -39.45 -8.72
C GLN A 79 20.90 -40.03 -8.11
N LYS A 80 21.02 -40.94 -7.14
CA LYS A 80 19.87 -41.46 -6.39
C LYS A 80 19.19 -40.35 -5.60
N TRP A 81 19.94 -39.55 -4.84
CA TRP A 81 19.39 -38.42 -4.12
C TRP A 81 18.69 -37.43 -5.07
N GLN A 82 19.30 -37.08 -6.19
CA GLN A 82 18.74 -36.11 -7.13
C GLN A 82 17.39 -36.58 -7.66
N ARG A 83 17.27 -37.86 -8.05
CA ARG A 83 15.99 -38.44 -8.50
C ARG A 83 14.90 -38.35 -7.43
N ASP A 84 15.24 -38.69 -6.19
CA ASP A 84 14.28 -38.70 -5.07
C ASP A 84 13.94 -37.27 -4.58
N HIS A 85 14.88 -36.33 -4.73
CA HIS A 85 14.78 -34.99 -4.14
C HIS A 85 13.95 -34.01 -4.98
N VAL A 86 13.90 -34.14 -6.30
CA VAL A 86 13.24 -33.18 -7.20
C VAL A 86 11.80 -32.87 -6.76
N ALA A 87 11.04 -33.89 -6.35
CA ALA A 87 9.64 -33.72 -5.93
C ALA A 87 9.48 -33.00 -4.58
N VAL A 88 10.51 -32.98 -3.73
CA VAL A 88 10.48 -32.41 -2.37
C VAL A 88 11.42 -31.21 -2.21
N CYS A 89 12.01 -30.73 -3.31
CA CYS A 89 12.97 -29.64 -3.29
C CYS A 89 12.33 -28.35 -2.76
N THR A 90 12.97 -27.76 -1.75
CA THR A 90 12.53 -26.48 -1.17
C THR A 90 13.19 -25.28 -1.85
N ARG A 91 14.13 -25.49 -2.76
CA ARG A 91 14.75 -24.44 -3.59
C ARG A 91 13.95 -24.30 -4.88
N THR A 92 12.89 -23.51 -4.82
CA THR A 92 11.93 -23.32 -5.91
C THR A 92 12.23 -22.12 -6.80
N HIS A 93 13.27 -21.32 -6.48
CA HIS A 93 13.62 -20.13 -7.24
C HIS A 93 15.12 -19.97 -7.45
N GLU A 94 15.47 -19.57 -8.67
CA GLU A 94 16.81 -19.18 -9.08
C GLU A 94 16.86 -17.68 -9.40
N GLY A 95 17.88 -16.99 -8.92
CA GLY A 95 18.08 -15.55 -9.13
C GLY A 95 18.07 -14.69 -7.86
N SER A 96 17.84 -13.40 -8.02
CA SER A 96 17.85 -12.44 -6.91
C SER A 96 16.62 -12.60 -6.01
N SER A 97 16.71 -12.09 -4.78
CA SER A 97 15.56 -12.16 -3.87
C SER A 97 14.39 -11.32 -4.38
N GLY A 98 14.67 -10.14 -4.94
CA GLY A 98 13.65 -9.29 -5.55
C GLY A 98 13.01 -9.87 -6.82
N SER A 99 13.62 -10.88 -7.48
CA SER A 99 12.99 -11.50 -8.65
C SER A 99 11.96 -12.57 -8.30
N MET A 100 11.86 -12.99 -7.03
CA MET A 100 10.84 -13.95 -6.58
C MET A 100 9.43 -13.40 -6.78
N GLU A 101 9.19 -12.15 -6.41
CA GLU A 101 7.88 -11.52 -6.57
C GLU A 101 7.45 -11.48 -8.03
N SER A 102 8.32 -11.02 -8.94
CA SER A 102 7.98 -10.98 -10.36
C SER A 102 7.78 -12.37 -10.95
N ARG A 103 8.48 -13.39 -10.45
CA ARG A 103 8.25 -14.79 -10.85
C ARG A 103 6.89 -15.28 -10.37
N ILE A 104 6.56 -15.06 -9.10
CA ILE A 104 5.26 -15.42 -8.54
C ILE A 104 4.13 -14.70 -9.28
N ALA A 105 4.29 -13.41 -9.59
CA ALA A 105 3.29 -12.65 -10.34
C ALA A 105 3.01 -13.29 -11.71
N VAL A 106 4.05 -13.72 -12.44
CA VAL A 106 3.89 -14.46 -13.70
C VAL A 106 3.15 -15.78 -13.47
N ASP A 107 3.54 -16.56 -12.46
CA ASP A 107 2.90 -17.85 -12.16
C ASP A 107 1.40 -17.68 -11.80
N ILE A 108 1.05 -16.67 -11.00
CA ILE A 108 -0.34 -16.32 -10.63
C ILE A 108 -1.17 -15.92 -11.87
N PHE A 109 -0.62 -15.05 -12.73
CA PHE A 109 -1.34 -14.61 -13.94
C PHE A 109 -1.49 -15.75 -14.95
N SER A 110 -0.51 -16.64 -15.05
CA SER A 110 -0.52 -17.70 -16.08
C SER A 110 -1.56 -18.79 -15.78
N ARG A 111 -1.86 -19.03 -14.49
CA ARG A 111 -2.82 -20.06 -14.05
C ARG A 111 -4.23 -19.54 -13.77
N SER A 112 -4.45 -18.22 -13.81
CA SER A 112 -5.69 -17.58 -13.39
C SER A 112 -6.91 -18.02 -14.22
N VAL A 113 -6.77 -18.14 -15.54
CA VAL A 113 -7.86 -18.56 -16.42
C VAL A 113 -8.25 -20.00 -16.15
N GLU A 114 -7.28 -20.91 -16.12
CA GLU A 114 -7.52 -22.33 -15.86
C GLU A 114 -8.13 -22.56 -14.47
N GLN A 115 -7.59 -21.91 -13.43
CA GLN A 115 -8.04 -22.13 -12.05
C GLN A 115 -9.32 -21.38 -11.69
N PHE A 116 -9.49 -20.18 -12.26
CA PHE A 116 -10.48 -19.20 -11.80
C PHE A 116 -11.41 -18.64 -12.87
N GLN A 117 -11.19 -18.95 -14.15
CA GLN A 117 -11.93 -18.33 -15.27
C GLN A 117 -11.87 -16.80 -15.22
N LEU A 118 -10.74 -16.26 -14.76
CA LEU A 118 -10.48 -14.83 -14.65
C LEU A 118 -9.25 -14.44 -15.46
N ARG A 119 -9.36 -13.37 -16.26
CA ARG A 119 -8.23 -12.62 -16.80
C ARG A 119 -8.02 -11.38 -15.95
N TYR A 120 -6.78 -11.18 -15.54
CA TYR A 120 -6.39 -10.00 -14.80
C TYR A 120 -5.93 -8.89 -15.75
N THR A 121 -6.80 -7.94 -16.07
CA THR A 121 -6.51 -6.91 -17.09
C THR A 121 -5.94 -5.63 -16.50
N ARG A 122 -6.11 -5.38 -15.21
CA ARG A 122 -5.55 -4.21 -14.52
C ARG A 122 -4.73 -4.65 -13.30
N PHE A 123 -3.46 -4.29 -13.33
CA PHE A 123 -2.46 -4.63 -12.31
C PHE A 123 -2.21 -3.43 -11.40
N ILE A 124 -2.59 -3.55 -10.13
CA ILE A 124 -2.29 -2.58 -9.08
C ILE A 124 -1.03 -3.06 -8.35
N GLY A 125 0.02 -2.24 -8.32
CA GLY A 125 1.29 -2.55 -7.63
C GLY A 125 2.06 -1.31 -7.16
N ASP A 126 2.96 -1.47 -6.18
CA ASP A 126 3.76 -0.37 -5.62
C ASP A 126 5.07 -0.28 -6.41
N GLY A 127 5.14 0.60 -7.41
CA GLY A 127 6.43 0.82 -8.08
C GLY A 127 7.03 -0.45 -8.74
N ASP A 128 6.25 -1.54 -8.84
CA ASP A 128 6.65 -2.86 -9.31
C ASP A 128 6.76 -2.90 -10.83
N VAL A 129 7.58 -2.01 -11.37
CA VAL A 129 7.85 -1.90 -12.80
C VAL A 129 8.37 -3.24 -13.34
N ASN A 130 9.14 -3.97 -12.54
CA ASN A 130 9.69 -5.27 -12.92
C ASN A 130 8.63 -6.39 -12.94
N SER A 131 7.78 -6.49 -11.92
CA SER A 131 6.74 -7.53 -11.85
C SER A 131 5.71 -7.33 -12.94
N PHE A 132 5.22 -6.09 -13.11
CA PHE A 132 4.32 -5.73 -14.21
C PHE A 132 4.94 -6.04 -15.58
N LYS A 133 6.18 -5.62 -15.81
CA LYS A 133 6.86 -5.86 -17.10
C LYS A 133 6.96 -7.36 -17.40
N LYS A 134 7.40 -8.18 -16.44
CA LYS A 134 7.52 -9.64 -16.66
C LYS A 134 6.18 -10.31 -16.94
N VAL A 135 5.11 -9.86 -16.27
CA VAL A 135 3.75 -10.34 -16.53
C VAL A 135 3.30 -9.98 -17.94
N CYS A 136 3.56 -8.77 -18.43
CA CYS A 136 3.26 -8.42 -19.81
C CYS A 136 4.09 -9.23 -20.81
N ASP A 137 5.40 -9.38 -20.54
CA ASP A 137 6.33 -10.11 -21.41
C ASP A 137 5.98 -11.60 -21.50
N SER A 138 5.41 -12.19 -20.45
CA SER A 138 4.97 -13.59 -20.45
C SER A 138 3.68 -13.86 -21.21
N LYS A 139 2.96 -12.81 -21.65
CA LYS A 139 1.70 -12.88 -22.41
C LYS A 139 0.72 -13.95 -21.89
N PRO A 140 0.34 -13.92 -20.60
CA PRO A 140 -0.48 -14.97 -19.99
C PRO A 140 -1.86 -15.11 -20.65
N TYR A 141 -2.31 -14.05 -21.36
CA TYR A 141 -3.62 -13.98 -22.02
C TYR A 141 -3.49 -13.67 -23.53
N GLY A 142 -2.35 -14.01 -24.15
CA GLY A 142 -2.10 -13.73 -25.56
C GLY A 142 -1.99 -12.23 -25.84
N ASP A 143 -2.90 -11.71 -26.68
CA ASP A 143 -2.91 -10.30 -27.12
C ASP A 143 -3.71 -9.36 -26.20
N VAL A 144 -4.38 -9.91 -25.17
CA VAL A 144 -5.10 -9.10 -24.18
C VAL A 144 -4.11 -8.23 -23.39
N LYS A 145 -4.32 -6.91 -23.42
CA LYS A 145 -3.42 -5.94 -22.81
C LYS A 145 -3.67 -5.83 -21.31
N ILE A 146 -2.60 -5.97 -20.53
CA ILE A 146 -2.61 -5.71 -19.08
C ILE A 146 -2.18 -4.26 -18.84
N VAL A 147 -2.98 -3.50 -18.10
CA VAL A 147 -2.75 -2.09 -17.80
C VAL A 147 -2.25 -1.93 -16.36
N LYS A 148 -1.19 -1.14 -16.19
CA LYS A 148 -0.70 -0.78 -14.85
C LYS A 148 -1.55 0.34 -14.25
N ILE A 149 -2.00 0.11 -13.03
CA ILE A 149 -2.69 1.06 -12.16
C ILE A 149 -1.77 1.40 -10.98
N GLU A 150 -1.76 2.66 -10.55
CA GLU A 150 -0.87 3.13 -9.49
C GLU A 150 -1.62 3.25 -8.17
N CYS A 151 -1.04 2.71 -7.10
CA CYS A 151 -1.56 2.89 -5.75
C CYS A 151 -1.47 4.37 -5.34
N VAL A 152 -2.61 4.98 -4.95
CA VAL A 152 -2.65 6.39 -4.53
C VAL A 152 -1.75 6.65 -3.32
N GLY A 153 -1.69 5.69 -2.39
CA GLY A 153 -0.80 5.78 -1.23
C GLY A 153 0.67 5.86 -1.63
N HIS A 154 1.08 5.07 -2.61
CA HIS A 154 2.44 5.09 -3.14
C HIS A 154 2.74 6.40 -3.88
N VAL A 155 1.87 6.83 -4.79
CA VAL A 155 2.02 8.09 -5.52
C VAL A 155 2.06 9.28 -4.56
N GLN A 156 1.26 9.25 -3.48
CA GLN A 156 1.35 10.22 -2.39
C GLN A 156 2.74 10.19 -1.73
N LYS A 157 3.24 9.02 -1.31
CA LYS A 157 4.58 8.88 -0.70
C LYS A 157 5.68 9.42 -1.64
N ARG A 158 5.55 9.21 -2.95
CA ARG A 158 6.49 9.70 -3.98
C ARG A 158 6.69 11.22 -3.94
N MET A 159 5.61 12.00 -3.75
CA MET A 159 5.70 13.46 -3.55
C MET A 159 6.62 13.81 -2.37
N GLY A 160 6.35 13.21 -1.20
CA GLY A 160 7.13 13.45 0.00
C GLY A 160 8.61 13.05 -0.15
N THR A 161 8.87 11.87 -0.72
CA THR A 161 10.25 11.38 -0.95
C THR A 161 11.04 12.32 -1.87
N ARG A 162 10.46 12.77 -2.99
CA ARG A 162 11.15 13.68 -3.91
C ARG A 162 11.44 15.04 -3.27
N LEU A 163 10.50 15.57 -2.50
CA LEU A 163 10.71 16.82 -1.76
C LEU A 163 11.80 16.68 -0.69
N ARG A 164 11.84 15.56 0.05
CA ARG A 164 12.91 15.30 1.04
C ARG A 164 14.28 15.16 0.37
N ASN A 165 14.36 14.43 -0.74
CA ASN A 165 15.60 14.28 -1.50
C ASN A 165 16.11 15.63 -2.01
N LEU A 166 15.20 16.47 -2.53
CA LEU A 166 15.51 17.82 -2.99
C LEU A 166 15.95 18.72 -1.82
N LYS A 167 15.26 18.67 -0.68
CA LYS A 167 15.65 19.41 0.54
C LYS A 167 17.06 19.04 1.00
N ASN A 168 17.42 17.75 0.90
CA ASN A 168 18.69 17.20 1.39
C ASN A 168 19.86 17.39 0.40
N SER A 169 19.67 18.05 -0.75
CA SER A 169 20.78 18.36 -1.66
C SER A 169 21.74 19.35 -0.98
N LYS A 170 22.95 18.89 -0.64
CA LYS A 170 23.96 19.68 0.08
C LYS A 170 24.46 20.85 -0.79
N GLY A 171 24.76 21.98 -0.14
CA GLY A 171 25.47 23.12 -0.75
C GLY A 171 24.66 23.93 -1.77
N ARG A 172 23.42 23.54 -2.09
CA ARG A 172 22.58 24.27 -3.03
C ARG A 172 21.98 25.51 -2.38
N LYS A 173 22.49 26.67 -2.78
CA LYS A 173 21.84 27.96 -2.55
C LYS A 173 20.82 28.24 -3.65
N LEU A 174 19.76 28.93 -3.29
CA LEU A 174 18.71 29.38 -4.19
C LEU A 174 18.98 30.83 -4.64
N GLU A 175 18.12 31.38 -5.50
CA GLU A 175 18.25 32.76 -6.01
C GLU A 175 18.29 33.81 -4.89
N ASP A 176 17.73 33.50 -3.72
CA ASP A 176 17.76 34.35 -2.53
C ASP A 176 18.98 34.10 -1.61
N ASP A 177 20.03 33.44 -2.13
CA ASP A 177 21.27 33.03 -1.44
C ASP A 177 21.04 32.16 -0.18
N LYS A 178 19.85 31.56 -0.04
CA LYS A 178 19.47 30.70 1.08
C LYS A 178 19.34 29.25 0.65
N THR A 179 19.44 28.34 1.62
CA THR A 179 19.23 26.91 1.41
C THR A 179 17.75 26.59 1.14
N ILE A 180 17.46 25.39 0.62
CA ILE A 180 16.08 24.96 0.34
C ILE A 180 15.29 24.74 1.65
N GLY A 181 15.94 24.12 2.64
CA GLY A 181 15.37 23.84 3.96
C GLY A 181 15.61 24.97 4.98
N GLY A 182 15.12 24.77 6.20
CA GLY A 182 15.30 25.71 7.32
C GLY A 182 14.01 26.40 7.76
N ARG A 183 14.11 27.26 8.79
CA ARG A 183 12.96 27.96 9.38
C ARG A 183 12.27 28.83 8.32
N GLY A 184 10.95 28.70 8.20
CA GLY A 184 10.15 29.43 7.20
C GLY A 184 10.29 28.92 5.76
N ARG A 185 10.92 27.75 5.55
CA ARG A 185 11.15 27.16 4.22
C ARG A 185 10.66 25.72 4.17
N LEU A 186 11.25 24.88 3.30
CA LEU A 186 10.83 23.50 3.11
C LEU A 186 11.29 22.60 4.28
N THR A 187 10.48 22.55 5.34
CA THR A 187 10.69 21.67 6.50
C THR A 187 10.00 20.31 6.30
N ASP A 188 10.32 19.31 7.14
CA ASP A 188 9.64 18.00 7.06
C ASP A 188 8.15 18.08 7.37
N ASP A 189 7.73 19.01 8.25
CA ASP A 189 6.31 19.32 8.50
C ASP A 189 5.63 19.89 7.25
N GLN A 190 6.27 20.84 6.56
CA GLN A 190 5.73 21.38 5.30
C GLN A 190 5.65 20.30 4.22
N ILE A 191 6.66 19.44 4.11
CA ILE A 191 6.65 18.30 3.19
C ILE A 191 5.50 17.35 3.56
N GLY A 192 5.29 17.05 4.85
CA GLY A 192 4.19 16.22 5.32
C GLY A 192 2.83 16.78 4.93
N LYS A 193 2.64 18.10 5.08
CA LYS A 193 1.41 18.80 4.66
C LYS A 193 1.21 18.76 3.15
N ILE A 194 2.25 19.06 2.36
CA ILE A 194 2.18 18.99 0.89
C ILE A 194 1.86 17.56 0.44
N GLN A 195 2.54 16.57 1.01
CA GLN A 195 2.30 15.15 0.76
C GLN A 195 0.84 14.78 1.08
N GLN A 196 0.30 15.22 2.21
CA GLN A 196 -1.09 14.96 2.58
C GLN A 196 -2.08 15.63 1.61
N TYR A 197 -1.89 16.91 1.30
CA TYR A 197 -2.77 17.66 0.40
C TYR A 197 -2.76 17.08 -1.01
N TYR A 198 -1.58 16.69 -1.51
CA TYR A 198 -1.45 16.01 -2.79
C TYR A 198 -2.21 14.68 -2.82
N GLY A 199 -2.10 13.87 -1.75
CA GLY A 199 -2.87 12.62 -1.65
C GLY A 199 -4.39 12.85 -1.58
N ASN A 200 -4.83 13.89 -0.88
CA ASN A 200 -6.26 14.26 -0.83
C ASN A 200 -6.75 14.76 -2.19
N ALA A 201 -5.98 15.58 -2.90
CA ALA A 201 -6.31 16.04 -4.25
C ALA A 201 -6.61 14.88 -5.21
N ILE A 202 -5.90 13.76 -5.07
CA ILE A 202 -6.18 12.54 -5.86
C ILE A 202 -7.44 11.83 -5.34
N ARG A 203 -7.55 11.57 -4.03
CA ARG A 203 -8.67 10.80 -3.47
C ARG A 203 -10.03 11.51 -3.57
N ASP A 204 -10.03 12.83 -3.47
CA ASP A 204 -11.25 13.64 -3.46
C ASP A 204 -11.79 13.89 -4.88
N ASN A 205 -11.01 13.57 -5.93
CA ASN A 205 -11.36 13.78 -7.33
C ASN A 205 -11.29 12.48 -8.16
N LYS A 206 -11.70 11.34 -7.56
CA LYS A 206 -11.82 10.08 -8.30
C LYS A 206 -12.79 10.22 -9.47
N GLY A 207 -12.48 9.57 -10.59
CA GLY A 207 -13.29 9.61 -11.80
C GLY A 207 -13.22 10.93 -12.61
N ASP A 208 -12.58 11.99 -12.10
CA ASP A 208 -12.44 13.27 -12.79
C ASP A 208 -10.96 13.69 -12.92
N LEU A 209 -10.35 13.32 -14.03
CA LEU A 209 -8.92 13.56 -14.29
C LEU A 209 -8.57 15.05 -14.38
N VAL A 210 -9.49 15.87 -14.90
CA VAL A 210 -9.28 17.30 -15.04
C VAL A 210 -9.26 17.95 -13.66
N LYS A 211 -10.30 17.71 -12.85
CA LYS A 211 -10.35 18.23 -11.47
C LYS A 211 -9.23 17.68 -10.61
N MET A 212 -8.84 16.42 -10.78
CA MET A 212 -7.69 15.84 -10.07
C MET A 212 -6.41 16.64 -10.35
N ARG A 213 -6.15 16.95 -11.62
CA ARG A 213 -4.97 17.73 -12.01
C ARG A 213 -5.05 19.17 -11.52
N GLU A 214 -6.22 19.81 -11.62
CA GLU A 214 -6.45 21.15 -11.07
C GLU A 214 -6.24 21.18 -9.56
N ALA A 215 -6.76 20.21 -8.82
CA ALA A 215 -6.58 20.09 -7.38
C ALA A 215 -5.11 19.88 -6.99
N VAL A 216 -4.34 19.10 -7.75
CA VAL A 216 -2.89 18.95 -7.54
C VAL A 216 -2.18 20.30 -7.72
N TRP A 217 -2.53 21.08 -8.74
CA TRP A 217 -1.99 22.42 -8.94
C TRP A 217 -2.47 23.44 -7.91
N ALA A 218 -3.70 23.29 -7.41
CA ALA A 218 -4.22 24.11 -6.31
C ALA A 218 -3.32 24.04 -5.08
N VAL A 219 -2.77 22.85 -4.76
CA VAL A 219 -1.80 22.69 -3.66
C VAL A 219 -0.54 23.53 -3.89
N TYR A 220 -0.03 23.57 -5.12
CA TYR A 220 1.14 24.37 -5.47
C TYR A 220 0.86 25.87 -5.31
N PHE A 221 -0.22 26.37 -5.91
CA PHE A 221 -0.58 27.79 -5.84
C PHE A 221 -0.88 28.22 -4.39
N HIS A 222 -1.67 27.43 -3.66
CA HIS A 222 -1.96 27.66 -2.25
C HIS A 222 -0.70 27.80 -1.40
N LYS A 223 0.35 27.03 -1.68
CA LYS A 223 1.63 27.12 -0.95
C LYS A 223 2.53 28.26 -1.40
N ARG A 224 2.35 28.79 -2.61
CA ARG A 224 3.07 29.96 -3.12
C ARG A 224 2.43 31.28 -2.65
N SER A 225 1.15 31.25 -2.31
CA SER A 225 0.37 32.44 -2.00
C SER A 225 0.86 33.20 -0.77
N THR A 226 0.94 34.53 -0.91
CA THR A 226 1.26 35.49 0.15
C THR A 226 0.22 36.61 0.19
N ASP A 227 0.26 37.45 1.22
CA ASP A 227 -0.61 38.64 1.30
C ASP A 227 -0.38 39.59 0.12
N ASP A 228 0.88 39.82 -0.26
CA ASP A 228 1.26 40.70 -1.37
C ASP A 228 0.94 40.11 -2.75
N ASN A 229 0.87 38.78 -2.86
CA ASN A 229 0.61 38.07 -4.11
C ASN A 229 -0.29 36.85 -3.86
N PRO A 230 -1.61 37.07 -3.70
CA PRO A 230 -2.56 36.00 -3.44
C PRO A 230 -2.74 35.13 -4.70
N THR A 231 -2.32 33.86 -4.62
CA THR A 231 -2.38 32.90 -5.72
C THR A 231 -3.16 31.66 -5.28
N HIS A 232 -4.49 31.74 -5.35
CA HIS A 232 -5.41 30.65 -4.97
C HIS A 232 -6.10 30.01 -6.18
N ASN A 233 -5.41 29.93 -7.31
CA ASN A 233 -5.92 29.27 -8.51
C ASN A 233 -6.33 27.83 -8.20
N PHE A 234 -7.53 27.44 -8.64
CA PHE A 234 -8.12 26.11 -8.43
C PHE A 234 -8.40 25.74 -6.96
N CYS A 235 -8.22 26.66 -6.01
CA CYS A 235 -8.63 26.44 -4.63
C CYS A 235 -10.16 26.40 -4.53
N GLY A 236 -10.67 25.45 -3.75
CA GLY A 236 -12.09 25.36 -3.41
C GLY A 236 -12.37 25.77 -1.97
N GLU A 237 -13.52 25.36 -1.45
CA GLU A 237 -13.99 25.69 -0.09
C GLU A 237 -13.08 25.19 1.03
N TRP A 238 -12.14 24.27 0.77
CA TRP A 238 -11.17 23.86 1.77
C TRP A 238 -10.16 24.97 2.08
N CYS A 239 -9.96 25.93 1.18
CA CYS A 239 -9.01 27.02 1.31
C CYS A 239 -9.56 28.15 2.21
N PRO A 240 -8.87 28.52 3.30
CA PRO A 240 -9.28 29.63 4.15
C PRO A 240 -9.40 30.98 3.44
N TYR A 241 -8.57 31.24 2.41
CA TYR A 241 -8.65 32.47 1.62
C TYR A 241 -9.96 32.54 0.81
N ILE A 242 -10.32 31.45 0.12
CA ILE A 242 -11.58 31.37 -0.65
C ILE A 242 -12.78 31.50 0.29
N LYS A 243 -12.71 30.94 1.50
CA LYS A 243 -13.75 31.16 2.52
C LYS A 243 -13.89 32.62 2.91
N ALA A 244 -12.77 33.31 3.16
CA ALA A 244 -12.79 34.73 3.51
C ALA A 244 -13.30 35.58 2.33
N GLN A 245 -12.95 35.24 1.10
CA GLN A 245 -13.48 35.84 -0.11
C GLN A 245 -15.01 35.68 -0.18
N ASN A 246 -15.51 34.46 -0.04
CA ASN A 246 -16.95 34.19 -0.10
C ASN A 246 -17.72 34.83 1.07
N ALA A 247 -17.07 35.04 2.21
CA ALA A 247 -17.64 35.70 3.38
C ALA A 247 -17.45 37.23 3.40
N ASN A 248 -16.80 37.81 2.38
CA ASN A 248 -16.42 39.23 2.31
C ASN A 248 -15.59 39.71 3.53
N THR A 249 -14.68 38.88 4.04
CA THR A 249 -13.79 39.18 5.19
C THR A 249 -12.31 39.10 4.84
N LEU A 250 -11.96 39.42 3.59
CA LEU A 250 -10.58 39.36 3.09
C LEU A 250 -9.63 40.36 3.77
N ASP A 251 -10.16 41.51 4.21
CA ASP A 251 -9.45 42.52 4.98
C ASP A 251 -8.86 41.97 6.30
N GLN A 252 -9.52 40.97 6.89
CA GLN A 252 -9.11 40.30 8.12
C GLN A 252 -8.25 39.07 7.87
N TYR A 253 -8.14 38.63 6.60
CA TYR A 253 -7.39 37.44 6.25
C TYR A 253 -5.89 37.70 6.20
N LYS A 254 -5.11 36.79 6.79
CA LYS A 254 -3.64 36.78 6.71
C LYS A 254 -3.15 35.41 6.28
N HIS A 255 -2.31 35.38 5.25
CA HIS A 255 -1.68 34.15 4.79
C HIS A 255 -0.78 33.57 5.88
N LYS A 256 -0.93 32.28 6.14
CA LYS A 256 -0.09 31.54 7.09
C LYS A 256 0.59 30.38 6.39
N GLY A 257 1.92 30.32 6.52
CA GLY A 257 2.70 29.16 6.08
C GLY A 257 2.83 28.98 4.56
N GLY A 258 2.81 30.09 3.82
CA GLY A 258 3.32 30.15 2.45
C GLY A 258 4.84 29.91 2.42
N LEU A 259 5.34 29.37 1.32
CA LEU A 259 6.76 29.12 1.09
C LEU A 259 7.35 30.22 0.20
N PRO A 260 8.63 30.60 0.39
CA PRO A 260 9.29 31.59 -0.44
C PRO A 260 9.27 31.21 -1.93
N VAL A 261 9.17 32.21 -2.81
CA VAL A 261 9.16 32.04 -4.27
C VAL A 261 10.33 31.18 -4.75
N ALA A 262 11.54 31.46 -4.27
CA ALA A 262 12.75 30.71 -4.61
C ALA A 262 12.65 29.21 -4.27
N VAL A 263 11.95 28.83 -3.18
CA VAL A 263 11.67 27.43 -2.83
C VAL A 263 10.62 26.86 -3.77
N MET A 264 9.54 27.62 -4.01
CA MET A 264 8.43 27.21 -4.86
C MET A 264 8.84 26.96 -6.31
N ASP A 265 9.76 27.76 -6.85
CA ASP A 265 10.27 27.57 -8.21
C ASP A 265 11.10 26.28 -8.33
N VAL A 266 11.89 25.95 -7.31
CA VAL A 266 12.71 24.73 -7.31
C VAL A 266 11.89 23.45 -7.07
N ILE A 267 10.75 23.51 -6.35
CA ILE A 267 9.86 22.34 -6.22
C ILE A 267 8.85 22.21 -7.37
N LYS A 268 8.61 23.26 -8.17
CA LYS A 268 7.65 23.26 -9.29
C LYS A 268 7.87 22.10 -10.28
N PRO A 269 9.10 21.71 -10.65
CA PRO A 269 9.31 20.56 -11.52
C PRO A 269 8.78 19.24 -10.95
N ILE A 270 8.81 19.05 -9.62
CA ILE A 270 8.24 17.87 -8.97
C ILE A 270 6.72 17.87 -9.12
N PHE A 271 6.06 19.01 -8.89
CA PHE A 271 4.61 19.15 -9.13
C PHE A 271 4.26 18.91 -10.59
N LYS A 272 5.00 19.50 -11.53
CA LYS A 272 4.78 19.31 -12.97
C LYS A 272 4.84 17.84 -13.36
N ASP A 273 5.83 17.11 -12.86
CA ASP A 273 6.00 15.70 -13.16
C ASP A 273 4.94 14.81 -12.48
N LEU A 274 4.54 15.14 -11.25
CA LEU A 274 3.51 14.41 -10.52
C LEU A 274 2.07 14.81 -10.89
N ALA A 275 1.89 15.88 -11.67
CA ALA A 275 0.61 16.31 -12.24
C ALA A 275 0.42 15.84 -13.70
N LYS A 276 1.34 15.03 -14.23
CA LYS A 276 1.24 14.46 -15.58
C LYS A 276 -0.02 13.62 -15.73
N THR A 277 -0.72 13.81 -16.84
CA THR A 277 -1.97 13.11 -17.16
C THR A 277 -1.77 11.60 -17.15
N GLU A 278 -0.62 11.12 -17.65
CA GLU A 278 -0.29 9.69 -17.72
C GLU A 278 -0.13 9.04 -16.34
N LEU A 279 0.30 9.81 -15.33
CA LEU A 279 0.40 9.31 -13.96
C LEU A 279 -0.96 9.36 -13.26
N LEU A 280 -1.65 10.51 -13.37
CA LEU A 280 -2.92 10.72 -12.69
C LEU A 280 -4.05 9.84 -13.24
N SER A 281 -4.04 9.52 -14.54
CA SER A 281 -5.01 8.57 -15.12
C SER A 281 -4.91 7.18 -14.50
N ARG A 282 -3.71 6.75 -14.10
CA ARG A 282 -3.48 5.48 -13.39
C ARG A 282 -3.90 5.52 -11.92
N CYS A 283 -4.27 6.69 -11.40
CA CYS A 283 -4.77 6.88 -10.05
C CYS A 283 -6.28 7.17 -10.02
N LEU A 284 -6.96 7.20 -11.18
CA LEU A 284 -8.29 7.77 -11.34
C LEU A 284 -9.37 7.08 -10.49
N ASP A 285 -9.28 5.75 -10.36
CA ASP A 285 -10.21 4.94 -9.56
C ASP A 285 -9.85 4.96 -8.06
N GLY A 286 -8.65 5.45 -7.76
CA GLY A 286 -8.16 5.66 -6.41
C GLY A 286 -7.94 4.37 -5.63
N TYR A 287 -7.42 3.34 -6.31
CA TYR A 287 -7.02 2.07 -5.71
C TYR A 287 -5.88 2.24 -4.68
N THR A 288 -5.85 1.31 -3.72
CA THR A 288 -4.83 1.24 -2.67
C THR A 288 -4.45 -0.21 -2.40
N GLN A 289 -3.25 -0.43 -1.84
CA GLN A 289 -2.76 -1.77 -1.46
C GLN A 289 -2.90 -2.05 0.04
N ASN A 290 -3.78 -1.33 0.75
CA ASN A 290 -3.99 -1.53 2.19
C ASN A 290 -4.42 -2.97 2.51
N ALA A 291 -5.18 -3.59 1.60
CA ALA A 291 -5.57 -4.99 1.69
C ALA A 291 -4.34 -5.92 1.71
N ASN A 292 -3.43 -5.73 0.75
CA ASN A 292 -2.18 -6.49 0.69
C ASN A 292 -1.31 -6.25 1.93
N GLU A 293 -1.14 -4.99 2.37
CA GLU A 293 -0.40 -4.68 3.60
C GLU A 293 -1.01 -5.39 4.82
N SER A 294 -2.34 -5.45 4.90
CA SER A 294 -3.07 -6.16 5.97
C SER A 294 -2.83 -7.67 5.93
N THR A 295 -2.95 -8.31 4.75
CA THR A 295 -2.68 -9.74 4.59
C THR A 295 -1.21 -10.06 4.89
N ASN A 296 -0.28 -9.24 4.40
CA ASN A 296 1.15 -9.39 4.66
C ASN A 296 1.44 -9.31 6.16
N ASN A 297 0.84 -8.35 6.88
CA ASN A 297 0.96 -8.29 8.34
C ASN A 297 0.43 -9.53 9.03
N LEU A 298 -0.66 -10.12 8.54
CA LEU A 298 -1.23 -11.35 9.09
C LEU A 298 -0.32 -12.56 8.87
N ILE A 299 0.27 -12.72 7.69
CA ILE A 299 1.26 -13.78 7.39
C ILE A 299 2.40 -13.73 8.41
N TRP A 300 2.97 -12.54 8.62
CA TRP A 300 4.12 -12.38 9.51
C TRP A 300 3.76 -12.35 11.00
N LYS A 301 2.47 -12.27 11.35
CA LYS A 301 1.98 -12.53 12.70
C LYS A 301 2.09 -14.01 13.07
N TYR A 302 1.78 -14.90 12.12
CA TYR A 302 1.91 -16.36 12.30
C TYR A 302 3.32 -16.87 12.04
N CYS A 303 4.10 -16.15 11.22
CA CYS A 303 5.48 -16.48 10.92
C CYS A 303 6.40 -15.27 11.22
N PRO A 304 6.76 -15.01 12.49
CA PRO A 304 7.52 -13.80 12.83
C PRO A 304 8.87 -13.73 12.10
N LYS A 305 9.14 -12.56 11.47
CA LYS A 305 10.39 -12.27 10.74
C LYS A 305 11.66 -12.27 11.59
N THR A 306 11.52 -12.31 12.92
CA THR A 306 12.64 -12.36 13.88
C THR A 306 13.27 -13.76 13.99
N LYS A 307 12.65 -14.78 13.39
CA LYS A 307 13.14 -16.16 13.38
C LYS A 307 13.39 -16.61 11.94
N MET A 308 14.30 -17.56 11.77
CA MET A 308 14.47 -18.27 10.51
C MET A 308 13.39 -19.34 10.37
N HIS A 309 12.78 -19.41 9.20
CA HIS A 309 11.74 -20.39 8.88
C HIS A 309 12.05 -21.09 7.57
N GLY A 310 11.67 -22.37 7.46
CA GLY A 310 11.73 -23.10 6.20
C GLY A 310 10.53 -22.80 5.31
N LEU A 311 10.64 -23.15 4.02
CA LEU A 311 9.59 -22.92 3.02
C LEU A 311 8.22 -23.45 3.46
N THR A 312 8.17 -24.68 3.99
CA THR A 312 6.91 -25.31 4.45
C THR A 312 6.21 -24.47 5.52
N VAL A 313 6.94 -23.97 6.51
CA VAL A 313 6.37 -23.16 7.60
C VAL A 313 5.81 -21.85 7.05
N VAL A 314 6.51 -21.21 6.11
CA VAL A 314 6.02 -19.98 5.49
C VAL A 314 4.77 -20.25 4.65
N ARG A 315 4.75 -21.33 3.85
CA ARG A 315 3.57 -21.74 3.07
C ARG A 315 2.36 -22.01 3.97
N THR A 316 2.54 -22.71 5.09
CA THR A 316 1.47 -22.94 6.07
C THR A 316 0.96 -21.62 6.65
N ALA A 317 1.85 -20.69 7.00
CA ALA A 317 1.46 -19.38 7.51
C ALA A 317 0.71 -18.54 6.46
N VAL A 318 1.11 -18.63 5.18
CA VAL A 318 0.41 -17.98 4.07
C VAL A 318 -1.00 -18.57 3.91
N ALA A 319 -1.13 -19.89 3.83
CA ALA A 319 -2.44 -20.54 3.70
C ALA A 319 -3.37 -20.18 4.87
N LEU A 320 -2.86 -20.22 6.11
CA LEU A 320 -3.62 -19.83 7.30
C LEU A 320 -4.04 -18.36 7.26
N ALA A 321 -3.12 -17.46 6.89
CA ALA A 321 -3.42 -16.04 6.78
C ALA A 321 -4.48 -15.76 5.70
N VAL A 322 -4.42 -16.45 4.56
CA VAL A 322 -5.43 -16.33 3.49
C VAL A 322 -6.81 -16.76 3.97
N CYS A 323 -6.92 -17.91 4.64
CA CYS A 323 -8.19 -18.38 5.21
C CYS A 323 -8.78 -17.35 6.20
N ILE A 324 -7.97 -16.88 7.14
CA ILE A 324 -8.41 -15.94 8.18
C ILE A 324 -8.75 -14.57 7.60
N TYR A 325 -7.97 -14.10 6.62
CA TYR A 325 -8.22 -12.84 5.96
C TYR A 325 -9.55 -12.88 5.19
N ASN A 326 -9.76 -13.90 4.36
CA ASN A 326 -10.92 -13.99 3.49
C ASN A 326 -12.22 -14.26 4.23
N ASP A 327 -12.19 -15.13 5.25
CA ASP A 327 -13.42 -15.72 5.81
C ASP A 327 -13.49 -15.59 7.34
N GLY A 328 -12.38 -15.26 8.00
CA GLY A 328 -12.35 -15.03 9.45
C GLY A 328 -11.68 -16.13 10.25
N ALA A 329 -11.51 -15.85 11.54
CA ALA A 329 -10.89 -16.76 12.49
C ALA A 329 -11.69 -18.06 12.65
N GLY A 330 -13.02 -18.02 12.46
CA GLY A 330 -13.88 -19.21 12.48
C GLY A 330 -13.41 -20.35 11.58
N ARG A 331 -12.75 -20.08 10.44
CA ARG A 331 -12.20 -21.12 9.55
C ARG A 331 -11.10 -21.97 10.18
N ILE A 332 -10.49 -21.52 11.28
CA ILE A 332 -9.54 -22.33 12.04
C ILE A 332 -10.22 -23.61 12.54
N LYS A 333 -11.53 -23.56 12.84
CA LYS A 333 -12.31 -24.75 13.20
C LYS A 333 -12.19 -25.83 12.12
N ASP A 334 -12.47 -25.48 10.87
CA ASP A 334 -12.48 -26.42 9.75
C ASP A 334 -11.08 -27.01 9.50
N ILE A 335 -10.03 -26.21 9.73
CA ILE A 335 -8.63 -26.66 9.64
C ILE A 335 -8.32 -27.68 10.74
N LEU A 336 -8.74 -27.42 11.98
CA LEU A 336 -8.53 -28.34 13.09
C LEU A 336 -9.26 -29.67 12.87
N GLU A 337 -10.52 -29.61 12.43
CA GLU A 337 -11.31 -30.80 12.11
C GLU A 337 -10.68 -31.62 10.97
N ALA A 338 -10.14 -30.96 9.93
CA ALA A 338 -9.40 -31.63 8.86
C ALA A 338 -8.06 -32.26 9.32
N MET A 339 -7.56 -31.88 10.49
CA MET A 339 -6.40 -32.49 11.16
C MET A 339 -6.83 -33.50 12.24
N ASP A 340 -8.10 -33.91 12.26
CA ASP A 340 -8.69 -34.80 13.27
C ASP A 340 -8.63 -34.25 14.70
N ILE A 341 -8.58 -32.92 14.84
CA ILE A 341 -8.60 -32.22 16.13
C ILE A 341 -9.99 -31.61 16.33
N SER A 342 -10.74 -32.15 17.28
CA SER A 342 -12.06 -31.60 17.64
C SER A 342 -11.89 -30.34 18.50
N PRO A 343 -12.31 -29.15 18.03
CA PRO A 343 -12.17 -27.92 18.79
C PRO A 343 -13.19 -27.88 19.94
N GLY A 344 -12.69 -27.68 21.16
CA GLY A 344 -13.54 -27.54 22.35
C GLY A 344 -14.32 -26.22 22.38
N PRO A 345 -15.29 -26.08 23.31
CA PRO A 345 -16.18 -24.91 23.40
C PRO A 345 -15.41 -23.60 23.58
N PHE A 346 -14.35 -23.58 24.40
CA PHE A 346 -13.52 -22.39 24.60
C PHE A 346 -12.77 -21.95 23.32
N THR A 347 -12.37 -22.90 22.48
CA THR A 347 -11.75 -22.59 21.19
C THR A 347 -12.78 -21.93 20.27
N LEU A 348 -13.99 -22.50 20.18
CA LEU A 348 -15.06 -21.94 19.35
C LEU A 348 -15.45 -20.53 19.80
N GLU A 349 -15.60 -20.32 21.11
CA GLU A 349 -15.89 -19.01 21.69
C GLU A 349 -14.77 -17.99 21.38
N PHE A 350 -13.51 -18.39 21.54
CA PHE A 350 -12.36 -17.54 21.21
C PHE A 350 -12.35 -17.12 19.72
N LEU A 351 -12.62 -18.06 18.80
CA LEU A 351 -12.66 -17.76 17.37
C LEU A 351 -13.81 -16.80 17.03
N ALA A 352 -14.98 -16.98 17.65
CA ALA A 352 -16.13 -16.10 17.48
C ALA A 352 -15.87 -14.68 18.03
N ASP A 353 -15.25 -14.56 19.21
CA ASP A 353 -14.83 -13.28 19.78
C ASP A 353 -13.80 -12.58 18.88
N LYS A 354 -12.84 -13.33 18.32
CA LYS A 354 -11.87 -12.76 17.37
C LYS A 354 -12.52 -12.18 16.12
N ASP A 355 -13.49 -12.87 15.54
CA ASP A 355 -14.23 -12.35 14.39
C ASP A 355 -15.09 -11.14 14.77
N THR A 356 -15.72 -11.16 15.95
CA THR A 356 -16.48 -10.02 16.47
C THR A 356 -15.58 -8.79 16.65
N GLN A 357 -14.42 -8.93 17.28
CA GLN A 357 -13.43 -7.86 17.45
C GLN A 357 -12.94 -7.31 16.10
N ARG A 358 -12.71 -8.18 15.11
CA ARG A 358 -12.34 -7.78 13.75
C ARG A 358 -13.41 -6.90 13.12
N ILE A 359 -14.67 -7.29 13.20
CA ILE A 359 -15.80 -6.52 12.66
C ILE A 359 -15.92 -5.16 13.37
N VAL A 360 -15.86 -5.14 14.70
CA VAL A 360 -15.92 -3.90 15.49
C VAL A 360 -14.78 -2.95 15.14
N SER A 361 -13.55 -3.48 14.99
CA SER A 361 -12.39 -2.69 14.59
C SER A 361 -12.56 -2.11 13.18
N ALA A 362 -13.03 -2.92 12.23
CA ALA A 362 -13.30 -2.47 10.86
C ALA A 362 -14.37 -1.36 10.82
N GLN A 363 -15.48 -1.54 11.54
CA GLN A 363 -16.53 -0.52 11.67
C GLN A 363 -16.00 0.77 12.31
N ARG A 364 -15.16 0.66 13.34
CA ARG A 364 -14.51 1.82 13.96
C ARG A 364 -13.61 2.55 12.98
N GLN A 365 -12.83 1.83 12.18
CA GLN A 365 -11.96 2.44 11.17
C GLN A 365 -12.77 3.13 10.06
N ALA A 366 -13.86 2.50 9.59
CA ALA A 366 -14.77 3.10 8.62
C ALA A 366 -15.44 4.38 9.16
N LYS A 367 -15.82 4.39 10.45
CA LYS A 367 -16.29 5.60 11.13
C LYS A 367 -15.19 6.66 11.25
N MET A 368 -13.96 6.27 11.61
CA MET A 368 -12.80 7.17 11.71
C MET A 368 -12.37 7.79 10.38
N SER A 369 -12.67 7.17 9.23
CA SER A 369 -12.45 7.83 7.93
C SER A 369 -13.37 9.03 7.71
N SER A 370 -14.54 9.09 8.38
CA SER A 370 -15.42 10.25 8.31
C SER A 370 -14.77 11.48 8.95
N LYS A 371 -14.83 12.61 8.22
CA LYS A 371 -14.35 13.92 8.68
C LYS A 371 -15.05 14.36 9.96
N GLU A 372 -16.33 14.04 10.10
CA GLU A 372 -17.16 14.39 11.26
C GLU A 372 -16.74 13.62 12.51
N PHE A 373 -16.50 12.31 12.38
CA PHE A 373 -16.05 11.49 13.49
C PHE A 373 -14.66 11.92 13.98
N ARG A 374 -13.73 12.25 13.06
CA ARG A 374 -12.42 12.83 13.43
C ARG A 374 -12.54 14.15 14.17
N ARG A 375 -13.46 15.02 13.73
CA ARG A 375 -13.75 16.29 14.40
C ARG A 375 -14.31 16.07 15.80
N ALA A 376 -15.28 15.18 15.95
CA ALA A 376 -15.88 14.82 17.23
C ALA A 376 -14.85 14.24 18.21
N GLN A 377 -13.94 13.38 17.74
CA GLN A 377 -12.90 12.82 18.59
C GLN A 377 -11.88 13.87 19.05
N ARG A 378 -11.51 14.81 18.16
CA ARG A 378 -10.64 15.94 18.52
C ARG A 378 -11.29 16.83 19.57
N LEU A 379 -12.58 17.15 19.43
CA LEU A 379 -13.35 17.91 20.42
C LEU A 379 -13.43 17.18 21.77
N ARG A 380 -13.65 15.86 21.78
CA ARG A 380 -13.63 15.06 23.01
C ARG A 380 -12.26 15.05 23.71
N ARG A 381 -11.17 15.05 22.94
CA ARG A 381 -9.81 15.15 23.51
C ARG A 381 -9.56 16.53 24.10
N LEU A 382 -9.91 17.60 23.38
CA LEU A 382 -9.82 18.97 23.87
C LEU A 382 -10.63 19.15 25.16
N GLY A 383 -11.88 18.68 25.21
CA GLY A 383 -12.69 18.76 26.43
C GLY A 383 -12.08 18.00 27.62
N ARG A 384 -11.49 16.82 27.40
CA ARG A 384 -10.76 16.12 28.46
C ARG A 384 -9.50 16.85 28.91
N GLU A 385 -8.80 17.50 27.99
CA GLU A 385 -7.59 18.25 28.30
C GLU A 385 -7.93 19.55 29.06
N GLU A 386 -9.04 20.20 28.70
CA GLU A 386 -9.62 21.32 29.46
C GLU A 386 -10.07 20.89 30.87
N GLU A 387 -10.72 19.73 31.00
CA GLU A 387 -11.07 19.15 32.32
C GLU A 387 -9.83 18.87 33.16
N LEU A 388 -8.77 18.32 32.56
CA LEU A 388 -7.50 18.07 33.26
C LEU A 388 -6.82 19.38 33.69
N VAL A 389 -6.75 20.38 32.82
CA VAL A 389 -6.20 21.70 33.15
C VAL A 389 -7.02 22.41 34.24
N ALA A 390 -8.35 22.22 34.26
CA ALA A 390 -9.20 22.75 35.31
C ALA A 390 -8.93 22.11 36.69
N VAL A 391 -8.52 20.83 36.71
CA VAL A 391 -8.16 20.10 37.93
C VAL A 391 -6.71 20.38 38.36
N GLU A 392 -5.78 20.45 37.41
CA GLU A 392 -4.35 20.63 37.65
C GLU A 392 -3.96 22.10 37.91
N GLY A 393 -4.84 23.04 37.60
CA GLY A 393 -4.56 24.47 37.66
C GLY A 393 -3.72 24.95 36.46
N VAL A 394 -3.58 26.27 36.30
CA VAL A 394 -2.91 26.86 35.14
C VAL A 394 -1.46 26.36 35.06
N PRO A 395 -1.05 25.67 33.98
CA PRO A 395 0.32 25.20 33.85
C PRO A 395 1.29 26.37 33.69
N TYR A 396 2.52 26.16 34.16
CA TYR A 396 3.62 27.12 34.09
C TYR A 396 3.80 27.67 32.66
N MET A 397 3.64 28.99 32.49
CA MET A 397 3.93 29.65 31.22
C MET A 397 5.44 29.90 31.11
N ALA A 398 6.09 29.21 30.17
CA ALA A 398 7.49 29.46 29.86
C ALA A 398 7.66 30.89 29.30
N GLY A 399 8.32 31.76 30.07
CA GLY A 399 8.62 33.15 29.70
C GLY A 399 8.03 34.24 30.60
N GLY A 400 7.40 33.88 31.73
CA GLY A 400 6.95 34.85 32.73
C GLY A 400 7.98 35.10 33.82
N TYR A 401 9.03 35.87 33.53
CA TYR A 401 9.70 36.84 34.41
C TYR A 401 10.47 37.83 33.54
#